data_AF-A0A945Z3H2-F1
#
_entry.id   AF-A0A945Z3H2-F1
#
_cell.length_a   1.000
_cell.length_b   1.000
_cell.length_c   1.000
_cell.angle_alpha   90.00
_cell.angle_beta   90.00
_cell.angle_gamma   90.00
#
_symmetry.space_group_name_H-M   'P 1'
#
loop_
_entity.id
_entity.type
_entity.pdbx_description
1 polymer ?
#
loop_
_entity_poly.entity_id
_entity_poly.type
_entity_poly.pdbx_seq_one_letter_code
_entity_poly.pdbx_strand_id
1 'polypeptide(L)' 'MKCKTCNGKGSVDCPKCNGKGRVGGGVFTSSSECKHCNGSGVKKCGACNGKGYC' A
#
# COMPACT_ATOMS: atom_id res chain seq x y z
N MET A 1 -22.19 -3.38 0.13
CA MET A 1 -21.52 -4.59 -0.42
C MET A 1 -20.01 -4.48 -0.14
N LYS A 2 -19.26 -5.59 0.01
CA LYS A 2 -17.80 -5.46 0.16
C LYS A 2 -17.19 -4.92 -1.14
N CYS A 3 -16.27 -3.96 -1.02
CA CYS A 3 -15.63 -3.39 -2.20
C CYS A 3 -14.67 -4.42 -2.80
N LYS A 4 -14.89 -4.76 -4.07
CA LYS A 4 -14.10 -5.79 -4.79
C LYS A 4 -12.64 -5.36 -4.95
N THR A 5 -12.39 -4.07 -5.15
CA THR A 5 -11.05 -3.51 -5.36
C THR A 5 -10.15 -3.64 -4.11
N CYS A 6 -10.74 -3.49 -2.92
CA CYS A 6 -10.03 -3.67 -1.64
C CYS A 6 -10.35 -5.01 -0.96
N ASN A 7 -11.14 -5.89 -1.59
CA ASN A 7 -11.67 -7.13 -1.01
C ASN A 7 -12.27 -6.97 0.41
N GLY A 8 -12.87 -5.83 0.73
CA GLY A 8 -13.34 -5.56 2.09
C GLY A 8 -12.34 -4.88 3.03
N LYS A 9 -11.04 -4.82 2.68
CA LYS A 9 -9.98 -4.34 3.58
C LYS A 9 -9.95 -2.82 3.79
N GLY A 10 -10.44 -2.04 2.83
CA GLY A 10 -10.31 -0.57 2.85
C GLY A 10 -8.98 -0.06 2.31
N SER A 11 -7.95 -0.91 2.26
CA SER A 11 -6.61 -0.58 1.79
C SER A 11 -6.10 -1.65 0.81
N VAL A 12 -5.19 -1.24 -0.06
CA VAL A 12 -4.52 -2.09 -1.05
C VAL A 12 -3.01 -1.97 -0.87
N ASP A 13 -2.29 -3.05 -1.14
CA ASP A 13 -0.83 -3.02 -1.11
C ASP A 13 -0.29 -2.01 -2.12
N CYS A 14 0.69 -1.22 -1.71
CA CYS A 14 1.24 -0.23 -2.61
C CYS A 14 2.13 -0.92 -3.64
N PRO A 15 1.85 -0.76 -4.95
CA PRO A 15 2.51 -1.52 -6.00
C PRO A 15 3.98 -1.15 -6.16
N LYS A 16 4.38 0.06 -5.75
CA LYS A 16 5.79 0.48 -5.76
C LYS A 16 6.63 -0.23 -4.72
N CYS A 17 6.07 -0.45 -3.54
CA CYS A 17 6.77 -1.10 -2.42
C CYS A 17 6.36 -2.58 -2.25
N ASN A 18 5.42 -3.09 -3.05
CA ASN A 18 4.81 -4.42 -2.91
C ASN A 18 4.43 -4.75 -1.46
N GLY A 19 3.79 -3.80 -0.76
CA GLY A 19 3.43 -4.00 0.67
C GLY A 19 4.58 -3.78 1.65
N LYS A 20 5.84 -3.66 1.21
CA LYS A 20 7.01 -3.59 2.11
C LYS A 20 7.21 -2.24 2.79
N GLY A 21 6.59 -1.17 2.29
CA GLY A 21 6.78 0.19 2.80
C GLY A 21 8.09 0.87 2.39
N ARG A 22 9.05 0.09 1.87
CA ARG A 22 10.41 0.55 1.56
C ARG A 22 10.80 0.09 0.16
N VAL A 23 11.61 0.87 -0.53
CA VAL A 23 12.14 0.56 -1.87
C VAL A 23 13.66 0.68 -1.86
N GLY A 24 14.34 -0.30 -2.47
CA GLY A 24 15.80 -0.34 -2.55
C GLY A 24 16.46 -0.68 -1.21
N GLY A 25 16.58 -1.97 -0.91
CA GLY A 25 17.29 -2.48 0.26
C GLY A 25 18.18 -3.65 -0.14
N GLY A 26 19.27 -3.35 -0.85
CA GLY A 26 20.42 -4.26 -0.91
C GLY A 26 21.23 -4.15 0.38
N VAL A 27 21.97 -5.20 0.72
CA VAL A 27 22.82 -5.33 1.94
C VAL A 27 23.77 -4.12 2.15
N PHE A 28 24.05 -3.36 1.08
CA PHE A 28 24.91 -2.17 1.07
C PHE A 28 24.20 -0.83 0.79
N THR A 29 22.87 -0.82 0.61
CA THR A 29 22.12 0.41 0.27
C THR A 29 21.01 0.67 1.28
N SER A 30 20.98 1.88 1.83
CA SER A 30 19.97 2.32 2.78
C SER A 30 18.56 2.15 2.23
N SER A 31 17.75 1.32 2.90
CA SER A 31 16.33 1.12 2.59
C SER A 31 15.61 2.45 2.62
N SER A 32 15.23 2.97 1.44
CA SER A 32 14.55 4.24 1.34
C SER A 32 13.05 4.04 1.54
N GLU A 33 12.43 4.90 2.34
CA GLU A 33 10.98 4.87 2.52
C GLU A 33 10.31 5.09 1.16
N CYS A 34 9.35 4.24 0.85
CA CYS A 34 8.68 4.35 -0.42
C CYS A 34 7.74 5.56 -0.39
N LYS A 35 8.12 6.61 -1.13
CA LYS A 35 7.38 7.87 -1.25
C LYS A 35 5.94 7.70 -1.75
N HIS A 36 5.62 6.59 -2.42
CA HIS A 36 4.25 6.29 -2.85
C HIS A 36 3.35 5.79 -1.72
N CYS A 37 3.92 5.10 -0.73
CA CYS A 37 3.20 4.61 0.44
C CYS A 37 3.57 5.38 1.72
N ASN A 38 4.43 6.41 1.64
CA ASN A 38 5.03 7.11 2.79
C ASN A 38 5.47 6.14 3.90
N GLY A 39 6.23 5.11 3.53
CA GLY A 39 6.68 4.11 4.51
C GLY A 39 5.61 3.09 4.95
N SER A 40 4.32 3.34 4.71
CA SER A 40 3.21 2.53 5.25
C SER A 40 3.03 1.16 4.57
N GLY A 41 3.59 0.95 3.39
CA GLY A 41 3.44 -0.31 2.64
C GLY A 41 2.09 -0.47 1.93
N VAL A 42 1.06 0.18 2.43
CA VAL A 42 -0.31 0.13 1.89
C VAL A 42 -0.79 1.52 1.47
N LYS A 43 -1.69 1.55 0.48
CA LYS A 43 -2.46 2.74 0.10
C LYS A 43 -3.93 2.54 0.47
N LYS A 44 -4.60 3.63 0.83
CA LYS A 44 -6.07 3.64 0.90
C LYS A 44 -6.63 3.28 -0.47
N CYS A 45 -7.60 2.38 -0.48
CA CYS A 45 -8.27 2.03 -1.70
C CYS A 45 -9.19 3.18 -2.12
N GLY A 46 -8.92 3.76 -3.28
CA GLY A 46 -9.69 4.88 -3.82
C GLY A 46 -11.14 4.50 -4.14
N ALA A 47 -11.39 3.25 -4.53
CA ALA A 47 -12.75 2.79 -4.86
C ALA A 47 -13.68 2.78 -3.63
N CYS A 48 -13.15 2.46 -2.45
CA CYS A 48 -13.90 2.43 -1.19
C CYS A 48 -13.56 3.62 -0.26
N ASN A 49 -12.71 4.56 -0.69
CA ASN A 49 -12.15 5.66 0.11
C ASN A 49 -11.61 5.23 1.50
N GLY A 50 -11.10 4.02 1.63
CA GLY A 50 -10.67 3.50 2.95
C GLY A 50 -11.73 2.76 3.74
N LYS A 51 -13.00 2.72 3.31
CA LYS A 51 -14.11 2.13 4.08
C LYS A 51 -14.15 0.60 4.03
N GLY A 52 -13.65 -0.01 2.95
CA GLY A 52 -13.75 -1.46 2.73
C GLY A 52 -15.05 -1.91 2.06
N TYR A 53 -16.05 -1.05 1.99
CA TYR A 53 -17.33 -1.30 1.34
C TYR A 53 -17.73 -0.08 0.52
N CYS A 54 -18.48 -0.34 -0.55
CA CYS A 54 -19.11 0.65 -1.41
C CYS A 54 -20.62 0.62 -1.17
#